data_AF-A0A5R2N354-F1
#
_entry.id   AF-A0A5R2N354-F1
#
_cell.length_a   1.000
_cell.length_b   1.000
_cell.length_c   1.000
_cell.angle_alpha   90.00
_cell.angle_beta   90.00
_cell.angle_gamma   90.00
#
_symmetry.space_group_name_H-M   'P 1'
#
loop_
_entity.id
_entity.type
_entity.pdbx_description
1 polymer ?
#
loop_
_entity_poly.entity_id
_entity_poly.type
_entity_poly.pdbx_seq_one_letter_code
_entity_poly.pdbx_strand_id
1 'polypeptide(L)'
;MQTITNTTTRYGWATIVLHWLIGIIFIGQFPLGFVMVRTQSQRTAFELIQLHKSLGFLLLGLIILRIAWRLGNAAPPLPPSVGALERRSAPLAHLALYVFQLALPLSGWALVSVSTLEIPSMPFHLFVMPNLPLPESDAAE
;
A
#
# COMPACT_ATOMS: atom_id res chain seq x y z
N MET A 1 27.42 -12.97 -5.03
CA MET A 1 26.13 -13.09 -5.74
C MET A 1 25.01 -12.78 -4.76
N GLN A 2 24.08 -11.89 -5.10
CA GLN A 2 22.88 -11.67 -4.27
C GLN A 2 21.89 -12.82 -4.47
N THR A 3 21.36 -13.34 -3.37
CA THR A 3 20.36 -14.42 -3.36
C THR A 3 18.93 -13.86 -3.48
N ILE A 4 17.96 -14.72 -3.82
CA ILE A 4 16.54 -14.33 -3.83
C ILE A 4 16.07 -13.99 -2.41
N THR A 5 16.42 -14.84 -1.44
CA THR A 5 16.14 -14.70 -0.01
C THR A 5 17.22 -13.89 0.72
N ASN A 6 16.91 -13.42 1.92
CA ASN A 6 17.88 -12.69 2.75
C ASN A 6 18.96 -13.62 3.28
N THR A 7 20.16 -13.06 3.48
CA THR A 7 21.24 -13.70 4.24
C THR A 7 21.37 -13.04 5.61
N THR A 8 22.26 -13.55 6.47
CA THR A 8 22.54 -12.94 7.78
C THR A 8 23.16 -11.55 7.69
N THR A 9 23.71 -11.16 6.53
CA THR A 9 24.43 -9.90 6.34
C THR A 9 23.83 -8.99 5.29
N ARG A 10 22.92 -9.47 4.45
CA ARG A 10 22.37 -8.72 3.31
C ARG A 10 20.91 -9.08 3.01
N TYR A 11 20.18 -8.11 2.49
CA TYR A 11 18.86 -8.35 1.91
C TYR A 11 18.99 -9.05 0.55
N GLY A 12 18.08 -9.98 0.29
CA GLY A 12 17.94 -10.64 -1.01
C GLY A 12 17.16 -9.80 -2.02
N TRP A 13 17.21 -10.20 -3.28
CA TRP A 13 16.56 -9.49 -4.39
C TRP A 13 15.05 -9.34 -4.19
N ALA A 14 14.36 -10.36 -3.67
CA ALA A 14 12.91 -10.28 -3.46
C ALA A 14 12.54 -9.14 -2.48
N THR A 15 13.30 -8.99 -1.39
CA THR A 15 13.09 -7.92 -0.41
C THR A 15 13.32 -6.54 -1.04
N ILE A 16 14.41 -6.40 -1.82
CA ILE A 16 14.79 -5.14 -2.46
C ILE A 16 13.73 -4.74 -3.49
N VAL A 17 13.33 -5.66 -4.37
CA VAL A 17 12.33 -5.41 -5.42
C VAL A 17 10.98 -5.07 -4.81
N LEU A 18 10.50 -5.86 -3.84
CA LEU A 18 9.23 -5.55 -3.16
C LEU A 18 9.28 -4.18 -2.48
N HIS A 19 10.38 -3.83 -1.82
CA HIS A 19 10.51 -2.54 -1.15
C HIS A 19 10.42 -1.37 -2.14
N TRP A 20 11.19 -1.41 -3.22
CA TRP A 20 11.20 -0.31 -4.20
C TRP A 20 9.92 -0.24 -5.03
N LEU A 21 9.35 -1.39 -5.40
CA LEU A 21 8.06 -1.42 -6.09
C LEU A 21 6.96 -0.78 -5.25
N ILE A 22 6.83 -1.18 -3.98
CA ILE A 22 5.87 -0.58 -3.05
C ILE A 22 6.17 0.90 -2.85
N GLY A 23 7.44 1.27 -2.67
CA GLY A 23 7.85 2.66 -2.48
C GLY A 23 7.45 3.56 -3.64
N ILE A 24 7.69 3.13 -4.87
CA ILE A 24 7.34 3.87 -6.09
C ILE A 24 5.82 4.04 -6.20
N ILE A 25 5.05 2.95 -6.04
CA ILE A 25 3.59 3.03 -6.14
C ILE A 25 3.03 3.91 -5.02
N PHE A 26 3.48 3.71 -3.78
CA PHE A 26 3.06 4.49 -2.61
C PHE A 26 3.33 5.99 -2.79
N ILE A 27 4.53 6.37 -3.21
CA ILE A 27 4.86 7.77 -3.49
C ILE A 27 4.02 8.31 -4.64
N GLY A 28 3.78 7.51 -5.69
CA GLY A 28 2.94 7.89 -6.83
C GLY A 28 1.46 8.12 -6.48
N GLN A 29 0.95 7.50 -5.40
CA GLN A 29 -0.43 7.73 -4.94
C GLN A 29 -0.68 9.17 -4.48
N PHE A 30 0.32 9.85 -3.91
CA PHE A 30 0.15 11.22 -3.42
C PHE A 30 -0.20 12.21 -4.55
N PRO A 31 0.63 12.41 -5.59
CA PRO A 31 0.28 13.30 -6.68
C PRO A 31 -0.98 12.83 -7.42
N LEU A 32 -1.19 11.52 -7.59
CA LEU A 32 -2.41 11.00 -8.20
C LEU A 32 -3.67 11.43 -7.43
N GLY A 33 -3.65 11.31 -6.10
CA GLY A 33 -4.74 11.75 -5.24
C GLY A 33 -4.99 13.26 -5.32
N PHE A 34 -3.94 14.08 -5.46
CA PHE A 34 -4.11 15.52 -5.68
C PHE A 34 -4.69 15.86 -7.06
N VAL A 35 -4.25 15.17 -8.12
CA VAL A 35 -4.69 15.46 -9.49
C VAL A 35 -6.15 15.02 -9.69
N MET A 36 -6.53 13.84 -9.17
CA MET A 36 -7.87 13.29 -9.38
C MET A 36 -8.99 14.18 -8.82
N VAL A 37 -8.71 14.95 -7.76
CA VAL A 37 -9.69 15.86 -7.12
C VAL A 37 -9.65 17.29 -7.65
N ARG A 38 -8.61 17.67 -8.43
CA ARG A 38 -8.42 19.04 -8.94
C ARG A 38 -8.68 19.17 -10.45
N THR A 39 -8.84 18.07 -11.16
CA THR A 39 -9.16 18.10 -12.59
C THR A 39 -10.59 18.59 -12.80
N GLN A 40 -10.80 19.40 -13.85
CA GLN A 40 -12.13 19.94 -14.19
C GLN A 40 -13.00 18.95 -14.96
N SER A 41 -12.37 18.00 -15.66
CA SER A 41 -13.06 16.98 -16.45
C SER A 41 -13.57 15.87 -15.54
N GLN A 42 -14.89 15.73 -15.45
CA GLN A 42 -15.54 14.66 -14.68
C GLN A 42 -15.12 13.26 -15.16
N ARG A 43 -14.98 13.07 -16.47
CA ARG A 43 -14.49 11.82 -17.06
C ARG A 43 -13.07 11.50 -16.60
N THR A 44 -12.18 12.49 -16.66
CA THR A 44 -10.78 12.33 -16.26
C THR A 44 -10.67 12.09 -14.75
N ALA A 45 -11.46 12.80 -13.94
CA ALA A 45 -11.53 12.55 -12.50
C ALA A 45 -11.92 11.11 -12.21
N PHE A 46 -12.98 10.61 -12.85
CA PHE A 46 -13.43 9.23 -12.69
C PHE A 46 -12.36 8.21 -13.05
N GLU A 47 -11.69 8.36 -14.20
CA GLU A 47 -10.61 7.46 -14.64
C GLU A 47 -9.44 7.46 -13.65
N LEU A 48 -9.04 8.63 -13.14
CA LEU A 48 -7.96 8.75 -12.17
C LEU A 48 -8.35 8.17 -10.80
N ILE A 49 -9.61 8.31 -10.37
CA ILE A 49 -10.13 7.69 -9.15
C ILE A 49 -10.11 6.17 -9.28
N GLN A 50 -10.53 5.61 -10.43
CA GLN A 50 -10.47 4.17 -10.66
C GLN A 50 -9.01 3.67 -10.68
N LEU A 51 -8.09 4.42 -11.26
CA LEU A 51 -6.66 4.12 -11.21
C LEU A 51 -6.11 4.17 -9.77
N HIS A 52 -6.50 5.18 -8.99
CA HIS A 52 -6.12 5.31 -7.58
C HIS A 52 -6.61 4.11 -6.76
N LYS A 53 -7.88 3.74 -6.89
CA LYS A 53 -8.46 2.54 -6.25
C LYS A 53 -7.68 1.28 -6.65
N SER A 54 -7.39 1.11 -7.94
CA SER A 54 -6.65 -0.05 -8.46
C SER A 54 -5.25 -0.17 -7.86
N LEU A 55 -4.50 0.93 -7.82
CA LEU A 55 -3.18 0.97 -7.21
C LEU A 55 -3.23 0.81 -5.70
N GLY A 56 -4.29 1.28 -5.03
CA GLY A 56 -4.56 1.04 -3.61
C GLY A 56 -4.73 -0.45 -3.29
N PHE A 57 -5.51 -1.19 -4.09
CA PHE A 57 -5.65 -2.64 -3.94
C PHE A 57 -4.35 -3.39 -4.26
N LEU A 58 -3.63 -2.98 -5.30
CA LEU A 58 -2.31 -3.56 -5.61
C LEU A 58 -1.33 -3.36 -4.46
N LEU A 59 -1.26 -2.14 -3.90
CA LEU A 59 -0.45 -1.84 -2.74
C LEU A 59 -0.83 -2.74 -1.57
N LEU A 60 -2.12 -2.84 -1.23
CA LEU A 60 -2.59 -3.68 -0.13
C LEU A 60 -2.08 -5.13 -0.26
N GLY A 61 -2.21 -5.72 -1.45
CA GLY A 61 -1.68 -7.06 -1.74
C GLY A 61 -0.15 -7.16 -1.63
N LEU A 62 0.58 -6.20 -2.21
CA LEU A 62 2.05 -6.18 -2.16
C LEU A 62 2.58 -5.98 -0.73
N ILE A 63 1.91 -5.19 0.10
CA ILE A 63 2.28 -4.94 1.49
C ILE A 63 2.06 -6.21 2.32
N ILE A 64 0.93 -6.89 2.15
CA ILE A 64 0.68 -8.21 2.78
C ILE A 64 1.79 -9.19 2.39
N LEU A 65 2.10 -9.28 1.10
CA LEU A 65 3.19 -10.13 0.61
C LEU A 65 4.55 -9.74 1.22
N ARG A 66 4.86 -8.44 1.33
CA ARG A 66 6.09 -7.95 1.94
C ARG A 66 6.18 -8.31 3.43
N ILE A 67 5.08 -8.19 4.17
CA ILE A 67 5.02 -8.58 5.58
C ILE A 67 5.24 -10.08 5.71
N ALA A 68 4.52 -10.90 4.94
CA ALA A 68 4.71 -12.36 4.92
C ALA A 68 6.16 -12.74 4.57
N TRP A 69 6.75 -12.10 3.56
CA TRP A 69 8.13 -12.31 3.15
C TRP A 69 9.11 -11.96 4.26
N ARG A 70 8.91 -10.83 4.96
CA ARG A 70 9.73 -10.41 6.10
C ARG A 70 9.63 -11.38 7.27
N LEU A 71 8.45 -11.93 7.56
CA LEU A 71 8.27 -12.90 8.65
C LEU A 71 8.91 -14.25 8.32
N GLY A 72 8.93 -14.65 7.05
CA GLY A 72 9.54 -15.90 6.59
C GLY A 72 11.04 -15.84 6.25
N ASN A 73 11.69 -14.67 6.35
CA ASN A 73 13.10 -14.50 6.01
C ASN A 73 13.92 -13.93 7.18
N ALA A 74 15.21 -14.24 7.21
CA ALA A 74 16.14 -13.62 8.13
C ALA A 74 16.18 -12.09 7.92
N ALA A 75 16.20 -11.32 9.00
CA ALA A 75 16.45 -9.88 8.96
C ALA A 75 17.90 -9.62 9.41
N PRO A 76 18.77 -9.10 8.52
CA PRO A 76 20.14 -8.74 8.90
C PRO A 76 20.15 -7.78 10.10
N PRO A 77 20.99 -8.01 11.11
CA PRO A 77 21.08 -7.12 12.27
C PRO A 77 21.63 -5.75 11.87
N LEU A 78 21.20 -4.70 12.58
CA LEU A 78 21.75 -3.35 12.39
C LEU A 78 23.24 -3.33 12.75
N PRO A 79 24.12 -2.73 11.91
CA PRO A 79 25.55 -2.61 12.19
C PRO A 79 25.84 -1.96 13.55
N PRO A 80 26.91 -2.37 14.26
CA PRO A 80 27.27 -1.78 15.56
C PRO A 80 27.47 -0.26 15.54
N SER A 81 27.78 0.32 14.37
CA SER A 81 27.95 1.76 14.17
C SER A 81 26.65 2.57 14.24
N VAL A 82 25.47 1.93 14.17
CA VAL A 82 24.16 2.61 14.25
C VAL A 82 23.93 3.12 15.67
N GLY A 83 23.61 4.41 15.79
CA GLY A 83 23.40 5.07 17.08
C GLY A 83 22.25 4.48 17.89
N ALA A 84 22.28 4.65 19.21
CA ALA A 84 21.27 4.07 20.11
C ALA A 84 19.84 4.55 19.81
N LEU A 85 19.69 5.81 19.39
CA LEU A 85 18.38 6.37 19.03
C LEU A 85 17.82 5.71 17.77
N GLU A 86 18.59 5.67 16.68
CA GLU A 86 18.21 5.04 15.41
C GLU A 86 17.89 3.55 15.60
N ARG A 87 18.69 2.85 16.40
CA ARG A 87 18.48 1.43 16.71
C ARG A 87 17.15 1.15 17.40
N ARG A 88 16.65 2.10 18.21
CA ARG A 88 15.36 2.00 18.91
C ARG A 88 14.20 2.52 18.07
N SER A 89 14.39 3.59 17.28
CA SER A 89 13.34 4.22 16.50
C SER A 89 13.05 3.52 15.18
N ALA A 90 14.05 2.93 14.53
CA ALA A 90 13.90 2.21 13.27
C ALA A 90 12.78 1.14 13.29
N PRO A 91 12.71 0.21 14.27
CA PRO A 91 11.63 -0.77 14.29
C PRO A 91 10.25 -0.14 14.48
N LEU A 92 10.13 0.93 15.27
CA LEU A 92 8.88 1.66 15.47
C LEU A 92 8.42 2.35 14.17
N ALA A 93 9.34 2.98 13.46
CA ALA A 93 9.05 3.60 12.16
C ALA A 93 8.59 2.56 11.13
N HIS A 94 9.26 1.40 11.07
CA HIS A 94 8.81 0.31 10.18
C HIS A 94 7.42 -0.21 10.55
N LEU A 95 7.15 -0.39 11.84
CA LEU A 95 5.83 -0.81 12.32
C LEU A 95 4.76 0.21 11.95
N ALA A 96 4.99 1.49 12.23
CA ALA A 96 4.08 2.57 11.88
C ALA A 96 3.80 2.61 10.37
N LEU A 97 4.86 2.49 9.55
CA LEU A 97 4.71 2.43 8.09
C LEU A 97 3.86 1.24 7.66
N TYR A 98 4.07 0.04 8.20
CA TYR A 98 3.23 -1.11 7.88
C TYR A 98 1.77 -0.90 8.28
N VAL A 99 1.53 -0.36 9.48
CA VAL A 99 0.17 -0.07 9.96
C VAL A 99 -0.52 0.92 9.05
N PHE A 100 0.10 2.06 8.73
CA PHE A 100 -0.51 3.06 7.85
C PHE A 100 -0.69 2.57 6.41
N GLN A 101 0.27 1.82 5.90
CA GLN A 101 0.21 1.25 4.56
C GLN A 101 -0.92 0.22 4.41
N LEU A 102 -1.35 -0.44 5.49
CA LEU A 102 -2.54 -1.30 5.49
C LEU A 102 -3.82 -0.50 5.78
N ALA A 103 -3.80 0.34 6.81
CA ALA A 103 -4.98 1.05 7.29
C ALA A 103 -5.56 2.00 6.24
N LEU A 104 -4.73 2.75 5.51
CA LEU A 104 -5.20 3.71 4.52
C LEU A 104 -5.95 3.06 3.34
N PRO A 105 -5.39 2.08 2.60
CA PRO A 105 -6.15 1.42 1.54
C PRO A 105 -7.34 0.62 2.07
N LEU A 106 -7.27 0.05 3.27
CA LEU A 106 -8.44 -0.58 3.90
C LEU A 106 -9.55 0.43 4.21
N SER A 107 -9.20 1.62 4.71
CA SER A 107 -10.17 2.69 4.94
C SER A 107 -10.79 3.19 3.63
N GLY A 108 -10.00 3.31 2.55
CA GLY A 108 -10.51 3.66 1.24
C GLY A 108 -11.45 2.59 0.67
N TRP A 109 -11.12 1.30 0.87
CA TRP A 109 -12.01 0.20 0.50
C TRP A 109 -13.31 0.21 1.31
N ALA A 110 -13.23 0.45 2.62
CA ALA A 110 -14.41 0.59 3.46
C ALA A 110 -15.30 1.76 2.99
N LEU A 111 -14.70 2.92 2.69
CA LEU A 111 -15.43 4.10 2.22
C LEU A 111 -16.20 3.81 0.92
N VAL A 112 -15.56 3.19 -0.07
CA VAL A 112 -16.26 2.83 -1.32
C VAL A 112 -17.25 1.68 -1.15
N SER A 113 -17.13 0.88 -0.09
CA SER A 113 -18.03 -0.25 0.18
C SER A 113 -19.37 0.19 0.77
N VAL A 114 -19.42 1.37 1.40
CA VAL A 114 -20.63 1.91 2.05
C VAL A 114 -21.27 3.06 1.26
N SER A 115 -20.72 3.41 0.09
CA SER A 115 -21.23 4.48 -0.76
C SER A 115 -22.51 4.05 -1.48
N THR A 116 -23.51 4.92 -1.43
CA THR A 116 -24.83 4.77 -2.07
C THR A 116 -24.80 4.97 -3.60
N LEU A 117 -23.66 5.39 -4.17
CA LEU A 117 -23.48 5.52 -5.62
C LEU A 117 -23.35 4.16 -6.33
N GLU A 118 -23.14 3.08 -5.59
CA GLU A 118 -23.01 1.69 -6.09
C GLU A 118 -21.99 1.51 -7.24
N ILE A 119 -21.01 2.42 -7.36
CA ILE A 119 -20.01 2.36 -8.42
C ILE A 119 -19.05 1.19 -8.13
N PRO A 120 -19.00 0.14 -8.99
CA PRO A 120 -18.18 -1.02 -8.72
C PRO A 120 -16.70 -0.63 -8.69
N SER A 121 -16.00 -1.15 -7.68
CA SER A 121 -14.55 -1.05 -7.59
C SER A 121 -13.93 -2.09 -8.52
N MET A 122 -13.31 -1.67 -9.63
CA MET A 122 -12.74 -2.59 -10.62
C MET A 122 -11.21 -2.41 -10.74
N PRO A 123 -10.40 -3.12 -9.92
CA PRO A 123 -8.94 -3.03 -10.02
C PRO A 123 -8.45 -3.33 -11.43
N PHE A 124 -7.87 -2.33 -12.09
CA PHE A 124 -7.38 -2.36 -13.47
C PHE A 124 -8.40 -2.90 -14.49
N HIS A 125 -9.70 -2.77 -14.22
CA HIS A 125 -10.79 -3.33 -15.04
C HIS A 125 -10.76 -4.86 -15.19
N LEU A 126 -10.10 -5.59 -14.28
CA LEU A 126 -9.93 -7.04 -14.39
C LEU A 126 -11.07 -7.84 -13.74
N PHE A 127 -11.59 -7.37 -12.62
CA PHE A 127 -12.68 -8.00 -11.87
C PHE A 127 -13.39 -6.98 -10.99
N VAL A 128 -14.60 -7.29 -10.54
CA VAL A 128 -15.31 -6.48 -9.55
C VAL A 128 -14.84 -6.91 -8.16
N MET A 129 -14.19 -5.99 -7.45
CA MET A 129 -13.83 -6.21 -6.05
C MET A 129 -15.10 -6.16 -5.21
N PRO A 130 -15.41 -7.22 -4.44
CA PRO A 130 -16.58 -7.20 -3.57
C PRO A 130 -16.48 -6.07 -2.54
N ASN A 131 -17.62 -5.48 -2.22
CA ASN A 131 -17.73 -4.57 -1.09
C ASN A 131 -17.54 -5.34 0.22
N LEU A 132 -16.98 -4.66 1.22
CA LEU A 132 -16.95 -5.18 2.57
C LEU A 132 -18.39 -5.30 3.11
N PRO A 133 -18.69 -6.28 3.98
CA PRO A 133 -20.03 -6.50 4.53
C PRO A 133 -20.34 -5.45 5.61
N LEU A 134 -20.46 -4.19 5.19
CA LEU A 134 -20.75 -3.02 6.00
C LEU A 134 -22.06 -2.39 5.51
N PRO A 135 -22.88 -1.79 6.39
CA PRO A 135 -24.10 -1.09 5.98
C PRO A 135 -23.74 0.17 5.20
N GLU A 136 -24.59 0.51 4.23
CA GLU A 136 -24.50 1.77 3.49
C GLU A 136 -24.63 2.98 4.43
N SER A 137 -24.03 4.10 4.03
CA SER A 137 -23.97 5.29 4.85
C SER A 137 -23.90 6.55 3.98
N ASP A 138 -24.92 7.40 4.06
CA ASP A 138 -25.00 8.70 3.37
C ASP A 138 -23.82 9.63 3.72
N ALA A 139 -23.18 9.45 4.88
CA ALA A 139 -22.00 10.22 5.28
C ALA A 139 -20.72 9.89 4.48
N ALA A 140 -20.76 8.89 3.58
CA ALA A 140 -19.66 8.50 2.71
C ALA A 140 -19.65 9.22 1.36
N GLU A 141 -20.66 10.07 1.10
CA GLU A 141 -20.77 10.96 -0.06
C GLU A 141 -20.33 12.40 0.27
#